data_AF-A0A852VJ09-F1
#
_entry.id   AF-A0A852VJ09-F1
#
_cell.length_a   1.000
_cell.length_b   1.000
_cell.length_c   1.000
_cell.angle_alpha   90.00
_cell.angle_beta   90.00
_cell.angle_gamma   90.00
#
_symmetry.space_group_name_H-M   'P 1'
#
loop_
_entity.id
_entity.type
_entity.pdbx_description
1 polymer ?
#
loop_
_entity_poly.entity_id
_entity_poly.type
_entity_poly.pdbx_seq_one_letter_code
_entity_poly.pdbx_strand_id
1 'polypeptide(L)'
;MNRSTAGTPSHRHPAVLVTAALLASLLSATAANGQALGDLQAKMAALKQSTAENQQKLHHYRWLETTQLTLKGEAKPATQAMCQYGPDGKVEKAPMSPQRQEAPSGGRFKQRIIAKKKEEMKDYMGQVKILLAMYVPPDAQRMQQAFQEGKVSINPSPDSGIAKIVFKDYAQPGDQMTISFDTSDKKISALNVNTYMDEPKDVVTLAVRFASLPDNTNYVERSVLDATAKKLQVTTTNSGYEPIGQ
;
A
#
# COMPACT_ATOMS: atom_id res chain seq x y z
N MET A 1 -56.33 -48.09 -73.01
CA MET A 1 -55.60 -46.81 -73.01
C MET A 1 -54.87 -46.64 -71.69
N ASN A 2 -53.59 -46.23 -71.79
CA ASN A 2 -52.73 -45.46 -70.86
C ASN A 2 -52.67 -45.80 -69.36
N ARG A 3 -51.54 -45.71 -68.65
CA ARG A 3 -50.07 -45.78 -68.88
C ARG A 3 -49.45 -45.54 -67.49
N SER A 4 -48.19 -45.96 -67.33
CA SER A 4 -47.19 -45.52 -66.33
C SER A 4 -47.23 -46.22 -64.96
N THR A 5 -46.45 -47.28 -64.71
CA THR A 5 -44.97 -47.39 -64.51
C THR A 5 -44.46 -46.78 -63.20
N ALA A 6 -44.27 -47.64 -62.20
CA ALA A 6 -43.37 -47.41 -61.07
C ALA A 6 -42.11 -48.28 -61.26
N GLY A 7 -40.95 -47.62 -61.26
CA GLY A 7 -39.63 -48.26 -61.31
C GLY A 7 -39.23 -48.83 -59.96
N THR A 8 -38.94 -50.12 -59.99
CA THR A 8 -38.23 -51.00 -59.05
C THR A 8 -36.73 -50.64 -58.93
N PRO A 9 -35.86 -51.42 -58.23
CA PRO A 9 -35.86 -51.86 -56.83
C PRO A 9 -34.43 -51.86 -56.19
N SER A 10 -34.32 -52.47 -55.00
CA SER A 10 -33.25 -53.42 -54.60
C SER A 10 -32.08 -52.94 -53.72
N HIS A 11 -32.22 -53.28 -52.42
CA HIS A 11 -31.32 -54.01 -51.51
C HIS A 11 -29.79 -53.98 -51.69
N ARG A 12 -29.06 -53.79 -50.57
CA ARG A 12 -28.32 -54.86 -49.82
C ARG A 12 -27.52 -54.34 -48.60
N HIS A 13 -27.81 -54.94 -47.44
CA HIS A 13 -26.93 -55.43 -46.34
C HIS A 13 -25.98 -54.52 -45.52
N PRO A 14 -25.62 -54.94 -44.27
CA PRO A 14 -25.44 -54.08 -43.09
C PRO A 14 -23.96 -53.79 -42.75
N ALA A 15 -23.72 -52.74 -41.97
CA ALA A 15 -22.43 -52.52 -41.30
C ALA A 15 -22.65 -51.95 -39.89
N VAL A 16 -22.22 -52.71 -38.90
CA VAL A 16 -22.03 -52.27 -37.51
C VAL A 16 -20.85 -51.31 -37.47
N LEU A 17 -21.01 -50.15 -36.83
CA LEU A 17 -19.92 -49.27 -36.44
C LEU A 17 -20.13 -48.83 -34.99
N VAL A 18 -19.37 -49.45 -34.10
CA VAL A 18 -19.12 -49.01 -32.73
C VAL A 18 -18.12 -47.86 -32.81
N THR A 19 -18.47 -46.68 -32.31
CA THR A 19 -17.49 -45.63 -31.97
C THR A 19 -17.87 -44.93 -30.67
N ALA A 20 -16.83 -44.70 -29.86
CA ALA A 20 -16.86 -44.37 -28.45
C ALA A 20 -17.40 -42.97 -28.13
N ALA A 21 -18.20 -42.87 -27.07
CA ALA A 21 -18.50 -41.61 -26.39
C ALA A 21 -17.89 -41.66 -24.99
N LEU A 22 -16.61 -41.28 -24.88
CA LEU A 22 -15.93 -41.01 -23.62
C LEU A 22 -15.25 -39.65 -23.71
N LEU A 23 -15.44 -38.86 -22.65
CA LEU A 23 -14.69 -37.65 -22.25
C LEU A 23 -15.07 -36.32 -22.90
N ALA A 24 -16.16 -35.72 -22.41
CA ALA A 24 -16.41 -34.28 -22.53
C ALA A 24 -16.68 -33.67 -21.14
N SER A 25 -15.65 -33.60 -20.28
CA SER A 25 -15.77 -32.91 -18.98
C SER A 25 -14.41 -32.56 -18.36
N LEU A 26 -13.57 -31.74 -19.02
CA LEU A 26 -12.31 -31.24 -18.44
C LEU A 26 -11.92 -29.80 -18.87
N LEU A 27 -12.87 -28.92 -19.24
CA LEU A 27 -12.53 -27.54 -19.65
C LEU A 27 -12.87 -26.41 -18.64
N SER A 28 -13.37 -26.72 -17.44
CA SER A 28 -13.85 -25.67 -16.52
C SER A 28 -12.79 -25.01 -15.62
N ALA A 29 -11.52 -25.43 -15.66
CA ALA A 29 -10.51 -24.95 -14.71
C ALA A 29 -9.71 -23.70 -15.15
N THR A 30 -9.81 -23.26 -16.41
CA THR A 30 -9.00 -22.13 -16.92
C THR A 30 -9.70 -20.77 -16.83
N ALA A 31 -11.03 -20.71 -16.71
CA ALA A 31 -11.78 -19.46 -16.66
C ALA A 31 -11.62 -18.72 -15.31
N ALA A 32 -11.57 -19.46 -14.19
CA ALA A 32 -11.49 -18.87 -12.85
C ALA A 32 -10.18 -18.08 -12.61
N ASN A 33 -9.05 -18.58 -13.13
CA ASN A 33 -7.76 -17.90 -12.99
C ASN A 33 -7.62 -16.66 -13.88
N GLY A 34 -8.24 -16.65 -15.07
CA GLY A 34 -8.20 -15.50 -15.98
C GLY A 34 -8.99 -14.30 -15.45
N GLN A 35 -10.14 -14.54 -14.82
CA GLN A 35 -10.98 -13.49 -14.24
C GLN A 35 -10.33 -12.83 -13.02
N ALA A 36 -9.69 -13.62 -12.14
CA ALA A 36 -9.01 -13.08 -10.96
C ALA A 36 -7.80 -12.20 -11.32
N LEU A 37 -7.01 -12.61 -12.33
CA LEU A 37 -5.88 -11.81 -12.82
C LEU A 37 -6.35 -10.50 -13.47
N GLY A 38 -7.45 -10.55 -14.24
CA GLY A 38 -8.05 -9.36 -14.85
C GLY A 38 -8.56 -8.35 -13.83
N ASP A 39 -9.26 -8.81 -12.79
CA ASP A 39 -9.73 -7.96 -11.67
C ASP A 39 -8.55 -7.32 -10.92
N LEU A 40 -7.48 -8.09 -10.68
CA LEU A 40 -6.26 -7.56 -10.07
C LEU A 40 -5.61 -6.46 -10.91
N GLN A 41 -5.48 -6.68 -12.21
CA GLN A 41 -4.90 -5.69 -13.12
C GLN A 41 -5.74 -4.40 -13.14
N ALA A 42 -7.07 -4.52 -13.18
CA ALA A 42 -7.98 -3.37 -13.17
C ALA A 42 -7.87 -2.55 -11.87
N LYS A 43 -7.87 -3.23 -10.72
CA LYS A 43 -7.72 -2.57 -9.40
C LYS A 43 -6.35 -1.92 -9.22
N MET A 44 -5.29 -2.57 -9.70
CA MET A 44 -3.94 -1.99 -9.70
C MET A 44 -3.86 -0.73 -10.57
N ALA A 45 -4.49 -0.75 -11.75
CA ALA A 45 -4.55 0.44 -12.61
C ALA A 45 -5.34 1.58 -11.95
N ALA A 46 -6.49 1.27 -11.35
CA ALA A 46 -7.30 2.25 -10.64
C ALA A 46 -6.56 2.87 -9.44
N LEU A 47 -5.86 2.05 -8.65
CA LEU A 47 -5.04 2.51 -7.53
C LEU A 47 -3.93 3.46 -7.98
N LYS A 48 -3.22 3.13 -9.06
CA LYS A 48 -2.16 3.97 -9.63
C LYS A 48 -2.68 5.31 -10.09
N GLN A 49 -3.78 5.30 -10.84
CA GLN A 49 -4.41 6.51 -11.34
C GLN A 49 -4.86 7.40 -10.17
N SER A 50 -5.56 6.82 -9.19
CA SER A 50 -6.01 7.53 -7.98
C SER A 50 -4.83 8.17 -7.24
N THR A 51 -3.74 7.44 -7.03
CA THR A 51 -2.55 7.95 -6.32
C THR A 51 -1.92 9.13 -7.06
N ALA A 52 -1.80 9.04 -8.39
CA ALA A 52 -1.20 10.09 -9.22
C ALA A 52 -2.05 11.37 -9.23
N GLU A 53 -3.37 11.24 -9.47
CA GLU A 53 -4.31 12.37 -9.44
C GLU A 53 -4.31 13.04 -8.05
N ASN A 54 -4.28 12.22 -7.01
CA ASN A 54 -4.30 12.71 -5.66
C ASN A 54 -3.03 13.47 -5.27
N GLN A 55 -1.86 12.96 -5.69
CA GLN A 55 -0.59 13.64 -5.50
C GLN A 55 -0.62 15.01 -6.18
N GLN A 56 -1.10 15.09 -7.43
CA GLN A 56 -1.24 16.36 -8.16
C GLN A 56 -2.11 17.36 -7.41
N LYS A 57 -3.25 16.94 -6.84
CA LYS A 57 -4.09 17.83 -6.04
C LYS A 57 -3.39 18.31 -4.78
N LEU A 58 -2.68 17.42 -4.08
CA LEU A 58 -1.96 17.76 -2.85
C LEU A 58 -0.81 18.76 -3.06
N HIS A 59 -0.25 18.88 -4.27
CA HIS A 59 0.75 19.91 -4.58
C HIS A 59 0.24 21.34 -4.36
N HIS A 60 -1.07 21.54 -4.36
CA HIS A 60 -1.69 22.84 -4.13
C HIS A 60 -1.96 23.14 -2.67
N TYR A 61 -1.48 22.32 -1.73
CA TYR A 61 -1.73 22.49 -0.31
C TYR A 61 -0.45 22.56 0.51
N ARG A 62 -0.49 23.36 1.58
CA ARG A 62 0.39 23.27 2.74
C ARG A 62 -0.39 22.69 3.91
N TRP A 63 0.28 22.03 4.85
CA TRP A 63 -0.37 21.47 6.03
C TRP A 63 0.56 21.44 7.24
N LEU A 64 -0.02 21.35 8.43
CA LEU A 64 0.71 21.15 9.67
C LEU A 64 0.93 19.65 9.91
N GLU A 65 2.19 19.24 10.02
CA GLU A 65 2.59 17.92 10.49
C GLU A 65 3.01 18.00 11.97
N THR A 66 2.35 17.20 12.83
CA THR A 66 2.75 17.00 14.22
C THR A 66 3.33 15.60 14.38
N THR A 67 4.55 15.50 14.92
CA THR A 67 5.21 14.23 15.22
C THR A 67 5.36 14.06 16.73
N GLN A 68 4.78 12.98 17.26
CA GLN A 68 4.86 12.54 18.64
C GLN A 68 5.76 11.31 18.73
N LEU A 69 6.86 11.42 19.48
CA LEU A 69 7.78 10.32 19.76
C LEU A 69 7.46 9.74 21.14
N THR A 70 7.28 8.43 21.22
CA THR A 70 7.15 7.71 22.49
C THR A 70 8.28 6.71 22.59
N LEU A 71 9.10 6.83 23.64
CA LEU A 71 10.24 5.95 23.87
C LEU A 71 10.08 5.27 25.23
N LYS A 72 10.04 3.94 25.23
CA LYS A 72 9.88 3.12 26.43
C LYS A 72 8.61 3.49 27.24
N GLY A 73 7.55 3.87 26.54
CA GLY A 73 6.29 4.32 27.13
C GLY A 73 6.25 5.80 27.54
N GLU A 74 7.37 6.52 27.45
CA GLU A 74 7.41 7.95 27.76
C GLU A 74 7.26 8.80 26.50
N ALA A 75 6.22 9.62 26.45
CA ALA A 75 6.03 10.63 25.41
C ALA A 75 7.11 11.73 25.53
N LYS A 76 7.82 12.01 24.45
CA LYS A 76 8.71 13.17 24.31
C LYS A 76 7.93 14.39 23.81
N PRO A 77 8.44 15.62 23.97
CA PRO A 77 7.79 16.79 23.40
C PRO A 77 7.54 16.62 21.90
N ALA A 78 6.31 16.87 21.46
CA ALA A 78 5.96 16.79 20.05
C ALA A 78 6.70 17.88 19.25
N THR A 79 7.01 17.56 18.00
CA THR A 79 7.57 18.51 17.03
C THR A 79 6.55 18.84 15.96
N GLN A 80 6.58 20.08 15.49
CA GLN A 80 5.69 20.56 14.44
C GLN A 80 6.48 21.10 13.26
N ALA A 81 5.99 20.83 12.05
CA ALA A 81 6.52 21.40 10.82
C ALA A 81 5.37 21.82 9.90
N MET A 82 5.55 22.95 9.21
CA MET A 82 4.75 23.25 8.03
C MET A 82 5.29 22.40 6.88
N CYS A 83 4.40 21.67 6.23
CA CYS A 83 4.72 20.78 5.13
C CYS A 83 4.07 21.28 3.85
N GLN A 84 4.75 21.09 2.73
CA GLN A 84 4.22 21.30 1.39
C GLN A 84 4.95 20.38 0.42
N TYR A 85 4.39 20.11 -0.74
CA TYR A 85 5.12 19.39 -1.79
C TYR A 85 6.05 20.34 -2.55
N GLY A 86 7.31 19.93 -2.70
CA GLY A 86 8.28 20.58 -3.56
C GLY A 86 8.08 20.25 -5.04
N PRO A 87 8.82 20.90 -5.95
CA PRO A 87 8.74 20.66 -7.39
C PRO A 87 9.07 19.23 -7.82
N ASP A 88 9.81 18.50 -6.98
CA ASP A 88 10.23 17.11 -7.22
C ASP A 88 9.21 16.07 -6.74
N GLY A 89 8.04 16.50 -6.24
CA GLY A 89 7.03 15.59 -5.71
C GLY A 89 7.27 15.12 -4.29
N LYS A 90 8.34 15.58 -3.62
CA LYS A 90 8.64 15.22 -2.22
C LYS A 90 8.10 16.27 -1.25
N VAL A 91 7.84 15.84 -0.02
CA VAL A 91 7.41 16.74 1.05
C VAL A 91 8.59 17.53 1.59
N GLU A 92 8.53 18.84 1.46
CA GLU A 92 9.41 19.80 2.13
C GLU A 92 8.83 20.15 3.50
N LYS A 93 9.69 20.18 4.54
CA LYS A 93 9.27 20.42 5.93
C LYS A 93 9.99 21.64 6.49
N ALA A 94 9.24 22.67 6.83
CA ALA A 94 9.72 23.86 7.54
C ALA A 94 9.40 23.74 9.04
N PRO A 95 10.41 23.56 9.92
CA PRO A 95 10.17 23.41 11.37
C PRO A 95 9.49 24.65 11.96
N MET A 96 8.44 24.45 12.77
CA MET A 96 7.70 25.55 13.42
C MET A 96 8.15 25.84 14.85
N SER A 97 9.01 25.02 15.45
CA SER A 97 9.48 25.23 16.81
C SER A 97 10.93 24.77 16.99
N PRO A 98 11.79 25.57 17.66
CA PRO A 98 13.07 25.07 18.14
C PRO A 98 12.79 24.10 19.30
N GLN A 99 13.27 22.86 19.19
CA GLN A 99 13.24 21.92 20.30
C GLN A 99 14.04 22.52 21.46
N ARG A 100 13.39 22.82 22.59
CA ARG A 100 14.09 23.12 23.84
C ARG A 100 14.92 21.88 24.21
N GLN A 101 16.22 21.94 23.95
CA GLN A 101 17.15 20.91 24.42
C GLN A 101 17.29 21.09 25.94
N GLU A 102 16.69 20.18 26.71
CA GLU A 102 16.97 20.09 28.14
C GLU A 102 18.47 19.83 28.32
N ALA A 103 19.12 20.74 29.07
CA ALA A 103 20.51 20.61 29.42
C ALA A 103 20.70 19.32 30.25
N PRO A 104 21.69 18.47 29.93
CA PRO A 104 21.89 17.22 30.64
C PRO A 104 22.22 17.49 32.11
N SER A 105 21.33 17.12 33.03
CA SER A 105 21.57 17.23 34.47
C SER A 105 22.40 16.03 34.97
N GLY A 106 23.35 16.29 35.88
CA GLY A 106 24.20 15.27 36.52
C GLY A 106 25.68 15.29 36.14
N GLY A 107 26.50 14.48 36.83
CA GLY A 107 27.95 14.44 36.65
C GLY A 107 28.43 13.90 35.29
N ARG A 108 29.73 14.11 34.97
CA ARG A 108 30.34 13.86 33.64
C ARG A 108 30.04 12.47 33.04
N PHE A 109 29.97 11.42 33.86
CA PHE A 109 29.63 10.07 33.39
C PHE A 109 28.17 9.95 32.93
N LYS A 110 27.22 10.50 33.69
CA LYS A 110 25.80 10.55 33.28
C LYS A 110 25.62 11.37 32.00
N GLN A 111 26.36 12.48 31.88
CA GLN A 111 26.35 13.30 30.67
C GLN A 111 26.82 12.53 29.43
N ARG A 112 27.89 11.72 29.52
CA ARG A 112 28.36 10.87 28.41
C ARG A 112 27.33 9.82 27.99
N ILE A 113 26.66 9.18 28.96
CA ILE A 113 25.58 8.22 28.66
C ILE A 113 24.41 8.91 27.97
N ILE A 114 24.02 10.11 28.45
CA ILE A 114 22.94 10.89 27.84
C ILE A 114 23.32 11.30 26.41
N ALA A 115 24.55 11.76 26.19
CA ALA A 115 25.04 12.11 24.86
C ALA A 115 25.00 10.92 23.90
N LYS A 116 25.57 9.77 24.31
CA LYS A 116 25.55 8.54 23.50
C LYS A 116 24.12 8.09 23.17
N LYS A 117 23.20 8.11 24.14
CA LYS A 117 21.79 7.77 23.91
C LYS A 117 21.08 8.76 22.98
N LYS A 118 21.41 10.05 23.06
CA LYS A 118 20.86 11.07 22.15
C LYS A 118 21.34 10.86 20.72
N GLU A 119 22.61 10.51 20.55
CA GLU A 119 23.20 10.19 19.25
C GLU A 119 22.57 8.93 18.65
N GLU A 120 22.54 7.81 19.40
CA GLU A 120 21.87 6.58 18.97
C GLU A 120 20.39 6.81 18.61
N MET A 121 19.69 7.67 19.37
CA MET A 121 18.31 8.04 19.06
C MET A 121 18.20 8.85 17.77
N LYS A 122 19.11 9.80 17.54
CA LYS A 122 19.13 10.61 16.32
C LYS A 122 19.35 9.74 15.08
N ASP A 123 20.29 8.81 15.15
CA ASP A 123 20.59 7.88 14.07
C ASP A 123 19.40 6.97 13.80
N TYR A 124 18.79 6.42 14.86
CA TYR A 124 17.60 5.60 14.73
C TYR A 124 16.41 6.37 14.14
N MET A 125 16.18 7.62 14.56
CA MET A 125 15.15 8.48 13.97
C MET A 125 15.43 8.80 12.50
N GLY A 126 16.71 8.92 12.13
CA GLY A 126 17.15 9.01 10.74
C GLY A 126 16.74 7.77 9.93
N GLN A 127 17.02 6.58 10.44
CA GLN A 127 16.62 5.31 9.82
C GLN A 127 15.10 5.18 9.72
N VAL A 128 14.35 5.52 10.77
CA VAL A 128 12.88 5.55 10.76
C VAL A 128 12.35 6.47 9.66
N LYS A 129 12.95 7.66 9.48
CA LYS A 129 12.55 8.58 8.41
C LYS A 129 12.82 8.00 7.03
N ILE A 130 13.96 7.34 6.83
CA ILE A 130 14.30 6.63 5.59
C ILE A 130 13.28 5.53 5.33
N LEU A 131 12.97 4.72 6.34
CA LEU A 131 11.98 3.63 6.26
C LEU A 131 10.61 4.16 5.87
N LEU A 132 10.09 5.19 6.55
CA LEU A 132 8.81 5.83 6.22
C LEU A 132 8.76 6.34 4.78
N ALA A 133 9.85 6.96 4.30
CA ALA A 133 9.93 7.48 2.94
C ALA A 133 9.88 6.39 1.85
N MET A 134 10.10 5.12 2.18
CA MET A 134 9.95 4.01 1.22
C MET A 134 8.50 3.60 0.99
N TYR A 135 7.58 3.95 1.90
CA TYR A 135 6.18 3.51 1.85
C TYR A 135 5.18 4.66 1.71
N VAL A 136 5.59 5.90 2.03
CA VAL A 136 4.69 7.07 2.04
C VAL A 136 5.32 8.26 1.28
N PRO A 137 4.79 8.63 0.10
CA PRO A 137 3.72 7.95 -0.63
C PRO A 137 4.19 6.59 -1.21
N PRO A 138 3.26 5.67 -1.53
CA PRO A 138 3.61 4.43 -2.24
C PRO A 138 4.26 4.72 -3.59
N ASP A 139 5.34 4.01 -3.89
CA ASP A 139 6.10 4.13 -5.13
C ASP A 139 5.44 3.31 -6.24
N ALA A 140 5.02 3.99 -7.31
CA ALA A 140 4.30 3.39 -8.42
C ALA A 140 5.15 2.37 -9.21
N GLN A 141 6.47 2.56 -9.28
CA GLN A 141 7.40 1.68 -9.97
C GLN A 141 7.60 0.38 -9.17
N ARG A 142 7.79 0.47 -7.84
CA ARG A 142 7.86 -0.72 -6.96
C ARG A 142 6.56 -1.51 -6.99
N MET A 143 5.42 -0.84 -6.95
CA MET A 143 4.12 -1.50 -7.11
C MET A 143 3.99 -2.23 -8.46
N GLN A 144 4.49 -1.63 -9.55
CA GLN A 144 4.53 -2.29 -10.87
C GLN A 144 5.43 -3.51 -10.88
N GLN A 145 6.62 -3.39 -10.30
CA GLN A 145 7.61 -4.45 -10.24
C GLN A 145 7.06 -5.65 -9.45
N ALA A 146 6.53 -5.41 -8.24
CA ALA A 146 5.92 -6.47 -7.45
C ALA A 146 4.78 -7.17 -8.20
N PHE A 147 3.97 -6.42 -8.96
CA PHE A 147 2.91 -6.99 -9.79
C PHE A 147 3.46 -7.90 -10.91
N GLN A 148 4.51 -7.46 -11.61
CA GLN A 148 5.18 -8.25 -12.66
C GLN A 148 5.86 -9.51 -12.11
N GLU A 149 6.38 -9.44 -10.88
CA GLU A 149 6.99 -10.58 -10.19
C GLU A 149 5.96 -11.55 -9.58
N GLY A 150 4.66 -11.30 -9.74
CA GLY A 150 3.60 -12.14 -9.17
C GLY A 150 3.49 -12.03 -7.64
N LYS A 151 4.04 -10.97 -7.05
CA LYS A 151 4.08 -10.72 -5.60
C LYS A 151 2.91 -9.85 -5.11
N VAL A 152 1.88 -9.70 -5.93
CA VAL A 152 0.68 -8.94 -5.59
C VAL A 152 -0.53 -9.86 -5.59
N SER A 153 -1.34 -9.72 -4.57
CA SER A 153 -2.63 -10.42 -4.44
C SER A 153 -3.71 -9.45 -4.00
N ILE A 154 -4.96 -9.77 -4.31
CA ILE A 154 -6.12 -9.08 -3.73
C ILE A 154 -6.84 -10.04 -2.84
N ASN A 155 -7.11 -9.57 -1.63
CA ASN A 155 -8.13 -10.15 -0.78
C ASN A 155 -9.40 -9.31 -0.97
N PRO A 156 -10.38 -9.79 -1.75
CA PRO A 156 -11.66 -9.11 -1.84
C PRO A 156 -12.33 -9.19 -0.47
N SER A 157 -12.86 -8.07 0.00
CA SER A 157 -13.84 -8.06 1.08
C SER A 157 -15.18 -7.78 0.43
N PRO A 158 -15.89 -8.83 -0.05
CA PRO A 158 -17.04 -8.69 -0.94
C PRO A 158 -18.15 -7.80 -0.39
N ASP A 159 -18.25 -7.65 0.93
CA ASP A 159 -19.32 -6.90 1.59
C ASP A 159 -18.95 -5.46 1.98
N SER A 160 -17.71 -5.01 1.75
CA SER A 160 -17.24 -3.71 2.26
C SER A 160 -16.92 -2.65 1.19
N GLY A 161 -16.91 -3.01 -0.10
CA GLY A 161 -16.44 -2.10 -1.16
C GLY A 161 -14.92 -1.82 -1.12
N ILE A 162 -14.21 -2.40 -0.14
CA ILE A 162 -12.76 -2.25 0.04
C ILE A 162 -12.03 -3.45 -0.57
N ALA A 163 -11.15 -3.16 -1.52
CA ALA A 163 -10.15 -4.11 -2.01
C ALA A 163 -8.88 -4.01 -1.16
N LYS A 164 -8.47 -5.12 -0.53
CA LYS A 164 -7.17 -5.20 0.13
C LYS A 164 -6.14 -5.72 -0.86
N ILE A 165 -5.27 -4.83 -1.34
CA ILE A 165 -4.19 -5.15 -2.27
C ILE A 165 -2.94 -5.40 -1.43
N VAL A 166 -2.43 -6.63 -1.45
CA VAL A 166 -1.29 -7.09 -0.65
C VAL A 166 -0.08 -7.27 -1.56
N PHE A 167 0.98 -6.55 -1.26
CA PHE A 167 2.29 -6.63 -1.88
C PHE A 167 3.24 -7.37 -0.94
N LYS A 168 3.95 -8.37 -1.46
CA LYS A 168 5.05 -9.05 -0.77
C LYS A 168 6.39 -8.59 -1.34
N ASP A 169 7.43 -8.56 -0.52
CA ASP A 169 8.78 -8.11 -0.89
C ASP A 169 8.76 -6.76 -1.66
N TYR A 170 7.95 -5.83 -1.17
CA TYR A 170 7.69 -4.55 -1.81
C TYR A 170 8.89 -3.62 -1.75
N ALA A 171 9.46 -3.39 -0.56
CA ALA A 171 10.62 -2.52 -0.38
C ALA A 171 11.84 -3.27 0.14
N GLN A 172 11.63 -4.32 0.92
CA GLN A 172 12.65 -5.18 1.50
C GLN A 172 12.25 -6.66 1.35
N PRO A 173 13.22 -7.59 1.24
CA PRO A 173 12.93 -9.01 1.22
C PRO A 173 12.18 -9.47 2.48
N GLY A 174 11.05 -10.15 2.33
CA GLY A 174 10.22 -10.65 3.41
C GLY A 174 9.24 -9.63 3.99
N ASP A 175 9.25 -8.38 3.53
CA ASP A 175 8.25 -7.40 3.97
C ASP A 175 6.87 -7.66 3.34
N GLN A 176 5.86 -7.00 3.90
CA GLN A 176 4.53 -6.97 3.34
C GLN A 176 3.92 -5.59 3.47
N MET A 177 3.40 -5.04 2.37
CA MET A 177 2.58 -3.84 2.36
C MET A 177 1.16 -4.18 1.94
N THR A 178 0.16 -3.74 2.68
CA THR A 178 -1.27 -3.88 2.36
C THR A 178 -1.91 -2.52 2.19
N ILE A 179 -2.47 -2.27 1.02
CA ILE A 179 -3.26 -1.09 0.71
C ILE A 179 -4.75 -1.45 0.76
N SER A 180 -5.50 -0.74 1.59
CA SER A 180 -6.96 -0.81 1.60
C SER A 180 -7.49 0.28 0.65
N PHE A 181 -8.02 -0.15 -0.48
CA PHE A 181 -8.50 0.72 -1.54
C PHE A 181 -10.03 0.65 -1.62
N ASP A 182 -10.67 1.80 -1.41
CA ASP A 182 -12.09 1.98 -1.66
C ASP A 182 -12.33 2.02 -3.16
N THR A 183 -13.04 1.01 -3.67
CA THR A 183 -13.26 0.85 -5.11
C THR A 183 -14.33 1.77 -5.67
N SER A 184 -15.26 2.25 -4.83
CA SER A 184 -16.30 3.21 -5.19
C SER A 184 -15.75 4.62 -5.29
N ASP A 185 -15.08 5.06 -4.23
CA ASP A 185 -14.54 6.43 -4.14
C ASP A 185 -13.20 6.57 -4.85
N LYS A 186 -12.59 5.44 -5.23
CA LYS A 186 -11.23 5.35 -5.80
C LYS A 186 -10.22 6.05 -4.89
N LYS A 187 -10.23 5.71 -3.60
CA LYS A 187 -9.36 6.33 -2.58
C LYS A 187 -8.65 5.26 -1.75
N ILE A 188 -7.48 5.61 -1.22
CA ILE A 188 -6.83 4.79 -0.22
C ILE A 188 -7.45 5.16 1.13
N SER A 189 -7.90 4.16 1.89
CA SER A 189 -8.41 4.34 3.25
C SER A 189 -7.33 4.02 4.30
N ALA A 190 -6.47 3.04 4.02
CA ALA A 190 -5.38 2.66 4.88
C ALA A 190 -4.21 2.03 4.10
N LEU A 191 -3.01 2.15 4.67
CA LEU A 191 -1.82 1.41 4.27
C LEU A 191 -1.19 0.80 5.51
N ASN A 192 -0.92 -0.50 5.49
CA ASN A 192 -0.26 -1.21 6.58
C ASN A 192 1.00 -1.90 6.08
N VAL A 193 2.10 -1.78 6.81
CA VAL A 193 3.37 -2.44 6.49
C VAL A 193 3.83 -3.27 7.66
N ASN A 194 4.27 -4.48 7.37
CA ASN A 194 5.09 -5.30 8.24
C ASN A 194 6.48 -5.41 7.61
N THR A 195 7.49 -4.86 8.26
CA THR A 195 8.86 -4.78 7.75
C THR A 195 9.83 -4.88 8.92
N TYR A 196 11.08 -4.53 8.71
CA TYR A 196 12.11 -4.51 9.74
C TYR A 196 13.08 -3.35 9.51
N MET A 197 13.93 -3.08 10.49
CA MET A 197 14.93 -2.02 10.40
C MET A 197 16.19 -2.50 9.69
N ASP A 198 17.10 -3.16 10.43
CA ASP A 198 18.38 -3.64 9.89
C ASP A 198 18.34 -5.17 9.69
N GLU A 199 17.84 -5.91 10.67
CA GLU A 199 17.70 -7.36 10.63
C GLU A 199 16.22 -7.77 10.67
N PRO A 200 15.79 -8.91 10.06
CA PRO A 200 14.39 -9.37 10.07
C PRO A 200 13.77 -9.54 11.46
N LYS A 201 14.59 -9.73 12.49
CA LYS A 201 14.15 -9.82 13.90
C LYS A 201 13.79 -8.45 14.50
N ASP A 202 14.31 -7.37 13.95
CA ASP A 202 14.06 -5.99 14.36
C ASP A 202 12.78 -5.48 13.68
N VAL A 203 11.67 -6.17 13.98
CA VAL A 203 10.36 -5.94 13.36
C VAL A 203 9.91 -4.50 13.59
N VAL A 204 9.42 -3.90 12.49
CA VAL A 204 8.79 -2.59 12.47
C VAL A 204 7.44 -2.73 11.78
N THR A 205 6.41 -2.14 12.37
CA THR A 205 5.11 -1.99 11.72
C THR A 205 4.85 -0.53 11.40
N LEU A 206 4.13 -0.29 10.31
CA LEU A 206 3.65 1.03 9.92
C LEU A 206 2.16 0.94 9.62
N ALA A 207 1.34 1.66 10.37
CA ALA A 207 -0.07 1.81 10.09
C ALA A 207 -0.35 3.25 9.66
N VAL A 208 -0.90 3.43 8.46
CA VAL A 208 -1.25 4.72 7.88
C VAL A 208 -2.75 4.77 7.66
N ARG A 209 -3.38 5.83 8.15
CA ARG A 209 -4.78 6.15 7.91
C ARG A 209 -4.88 7.37 7.03
N PHE A 210 -5.81 7.32 6.09
CA PHE A 210 -6.08 8.40 5.16
C PHE A 210 -7.43 9.06 5.47
N ALA A 211 -7.52 10.35 5.15
CA ALA A 211 -8.76 11.11 5.16
C ALA A 211 -8.96 11.82 3.81
N SER A 212 -10.06 12.56 3.67
CA SER A 212 -10.35 13.36 2.48
C SER A 212 -10.57 14.81 2.87
N LEU A 213 -10.06 15.73 2.05
CA LEU A 213 -10.41 17.14 2.06
C LEU A 213 -11.80 17.36 1.43
N PRO A 214 -12.42 18.54 1.60
CA PRO A 214 -13.75 18.83 1.04
C PRO A 214 -13.84 18.68 -0.50
N ASP A 215 -12.73 18.87 -1.22
CA ASP A 215 -12.61 18.69 -2.67
C ASP A 215 -12.37 17.22 -3.09
N ASN A 216 -12.51 16.29 -2.14
CA ASN A 216 -12.20 14.86 -2.27
C ASN A 216 -10.72 14.51 -2.44
N THR A 217 -9.79 15.44 -2.22
CA THR A 217 -8.35 15.13 -2.17
C THR A 217 -8.07 14.24 -0.96
N ASN A 218 -7.59 13.03 -1.22
CA ASN A 218 -7.18 12.06 -0.24
C ASN A 218 -5.82 12.45 0.36
N TYR A 219 -5.60 12.24 1.65
CA TYR A 219 -4.32 12.58 2.28
C TYR A 219 -4.04 11.66 3.46
N VAL A 220 -2.76 11.56 3.84
CA VAL A 220 -2.37 10.83 5.06
C VAL A 220 -2.80 11.64 6.27
N GLU A 221 -3.83 11.21 6.99
CA GLU A 221 -4.28 11.85 8.24
C GLU A 221 -3.30 11.52 9.37
N ARG A 222 -2.94 10.24 9.49
CA ARG A 222 -2.09 9.74 10.56
C ARG A 222 -1.24 8.58 10.11
N SER A 223 0.01 8.54 10.54
CA SER A 223 0.84 7.34 10.51
C SER A 223 1.32 6.99 11.92
N VAL A 224 1.40 5.70 12.20
CA VAL A 224 1.96 5.15 13.43
C VAL A 224 3.00 4.12 13.03
N LEU A 225 4.25 4.42 13.32
CA LEU A 225 5.35 3.46 13.23
C LEU A 225 5.63 2.90 14.61
N ASP A 226 5.67 1.58 14.73
CA ASP A 226 6.02 0.87 15.96
C ASP A 226 7.23 -0.02 15.71
N ALA A 227 8.29 0.26 16.45
CA ALA A 227 9.48 -0.58 16.52
C ALA A 227 9.59 -1.19 17.92
N THR A 228 8.90 -2.32 18.09
CA THR A 228 8.68 -2.94 19.40
C THR A 228 9.98 -3.34 20.09
N ALA A 229 10.96 -3.85 19.34
CA ALA A 229 12.28 -4.23 19.86
C ALA A 229 13.04 -3.05 20.50
N LYS A 230 12.83 -1.83 20.00
CA LYS A 230 13.42 -0.60 20.55
C LYS A 230 12.49 0.11 21.54
N LYS A 231 11.29 -0.41 21.76
CA LYS A 231 10.20 0.24 22.51
C LYS A 231 9.96 1.67 22.01
N LEU A 232 10.00 1.85 20.69
CA LEU A 232 9.81 3.13 20.05
C LEU A 232 8.51 3.14 19.27
N GLN A 233 7.74 4.21 19.45
CA GLN A 233 6.62 4.53 18.58
C GLN A 233 6.75 5.96 18.08
N VAL A 234 6.52 6.15 16.78
CA VAL A 234 6.44 7.47 16.14
C VAL A 234 5.05 7.63 15.57
N THR A 235 4.30 8.59 16.09
CA THR A 235 3.00 8.97 15.55
C THR A 235 3.12 10.30 14.83
N THR A 236 2.77 10.33 13.55
CA THR A 236 2.68 11.56 12.77
C THR A 236 1.21 11.83 12.46
N THR A 237 0.75 13.06 12.67
CA THR A 237 -0.61 13.51 12.33
C THR A 237 -0.51 14.74 11.43
N ASN A 238 -1.22 14.72 10.31
CA ASN A 238 -1.31 15.84 9.38
C ASN A 238 -2.68 16.52 9.52
N SER A 239 -2.69 17.85 9.55
CA SER A 239 -3.89 18.65 9.79
C SER A 239 -3.74 20.05 9.18
N GLY A 240 -4.83 20.82 9.15
CA GLY A 240 -4.80 22.22 8.73
C GLY A 240 -4.33 22.38 7.29
N TYR A 241 -4.87 21.59 6.37
CA TYR A 241 -4.58 21.72 4.95
C TYR A 241 -5.14 23.05 4.42
N GLU A 242 -4.26 23.88 3.88
CA GLU A 242 -4.56 25.19 3.33
C GLU A 242 -4.05 25.28 1.88
N PRO A 243 -4.85 25.81 0.93
CA PRO A 243 -4.38 26.04 -0.44
C PRO A 243 -3.16 26.97 -0.49
N ILE A 244 -2.23 26.71 -1.41
CA ILE A 244 -1.08 27.57 -1.71
C ILE A 244 -1.35 28.30 -3.02
N GLY A 245 -1.16 29.62 -3.04
CA GLY A 245 -1.31 30.44 -4.24
C GLY A 245 -2.70 31.05 -4.45
N GLN A 246 -3.44 31.29 -3.36
CA GLN A 246 -4.56 32.24 -3.34
C GLN A 246 -4.07 33.65 -3.02
#